data_AF-A0A3L7UZI2-F1
#
_entry.id   AF-A0A3L7UZI2-F1
#
_cell.length_a   1.000
_cell.length_b   1.000
_cell.length_c   1.000
_cell.angle_alpha   90.00
_cell.angle_beta   90.00
_cell.angle_gamma   90.00
#
_symmetry.space_group_name_H-M   'P 1'
#
loop_
_entity.id
_entity.type
_entity.pdbx_description
1 polymer ?
#
loop_
_entity_poly.entity_id
_entity_poly.type
_entity_poly.pdbx_seq_one_letter_code
_entity_poly.pdbx_strand_id
1 'polypeptide(L)'
;MKTQLIFMCMTPLLIVASGWRFDEPQGSLPHAPVAILPQAETNREKVVSGLSALSFLVGDWKGVAQPKRGSNSGAWSEKANIVWRFDEKIACLLLQFEPGEKSTRIFFAVTSQTGRPIIELHQPQKAVIALEMKEPEKSPAPDSIALTDKSAQDHWVFESVSKPGEPRLRFTVRKINDLRLTMLFEESVSPEAAFRRQYEIGMTRAGARLANGNTGERQCIVTGGLGTISVAHAGKTYYVCCEGCKQAFEADPAGTLAAYRERLKQKSP
;
A
#
# COMPACT_ATOMS: atom_id res chain seq x y z
N MET A 1 -81.36 10.01 55.67
CA MET A 1 -81.51 10.97 54.55
C MET A 1 -80.34 11.96 54.58
N LYS A 2 -79.36 11.76 53.69
CA LYS A 2 -78.70 12.82 52.90
C LYS A 2 -77.65 12.15 52.01
N THR A 3 -77.98 12.18 50.73
CA THR A 3 -77.26 11.65 49.58
C THR A 3 -75.97 12.42 49.36
N GLN A 4 -74.85 11.73 49.17
CA GLN A 4 -73.62 12.35 48.69
C GLN A 4 -73.21 11.63 47.40
N LEU A 5 -73.35 12.36 46.28
CA LEU A 5 -72.89 11.97 44.95
C LEU A 5 -71.37 11.85 44.96
N ILE A 6 -70.85 10.70 44.54
CA ILE A 6 -69.43 10.52 44.19
C ILE A 6 -69.37 10.42 42.67
N PHE A 7 -68.70 11.39 42.05
CA PHE A 7 -68.35 11.44 40.64
C PHE A 7 -67.31 10.33 40.33
N MET A 8 -67.66 9.40 39.45
CA MET A 8 -66.70 8.49 38.81
C MET A 8 -65.87 9.28 37.80
N CYS A 9 -64.58 9.45 38.07
CA CYS A 9 -63.60 9.93 37.09
C CYS A 9 -63.05 8.71 36.33
N MET A 10 -63.40 8.61 35.04
CA MET A 10 -62.79 7.65 34.10
C MET A 10 -61.37 8.09 33.78
N THR A 11 -60.37 7.32 34.21
CA THR A 11 -58.98 7.47 33.77
C THR A 11 -58.72 6.60 32.54
N PRO A 12 -58.21 7.13 31.42
CA PRO A 12 -57.88 6.32 30.26
C PRO A 12 -56.56 5.57 30.46
N LEU A 13 -56.57 4.31 30.04
CA LEU A 13 -55.47 3.36 30.00
C LEU A 13 -54.41 3.87 28.99
N LEU A 14 -53.30 4.42 29.48
CA LEU A 14 -52.13 4.76 28.64
C LEU A 14 -51.20 3.54 28.58
N ILE A 15 -51.13 2.95 27.39
CA ILE A 15 -50.21 1.88 27.01
C ILE A 15 -48.79 2.44 27.09
N VAL A 16 -48.01 1.97 28.08
CA VAL A 16 -46.57 2.24 28.16
C VAL A 16 -45.87 1.32 27.17
N ALA A 17 -45.58 1.84 25.97
CA ALA A 17 -44.65 1.20 25.05
C ALA A 17 -43.25 1.24 25.68
N SER A 18 -42.70 0.06 25.92
CA SER A 18 -41.35 -0.20 26.40
C SER A 18 -40.31 0.43 25.47
N GLY A 19 -39.83 1.62 25.84
CA GLY A 19 -38.69 2.26 25.22
C GLY A 19 -37.40 1.54 25.59
N TRP A 20 -37.01 0.57 24.78
CA TRP A 20 -35.64 0.07 24.75
C TRP A 20 -34.74 1.20 24.23
N ARG A 21 -34.09 1.94 25.13
CA ARG A 21 -32.95 2.79 24.76
C ARG A 21 -31.76 1.87 24.53
N PHE A 22 -31.51 1.54 23.27
CA PHE A 22 -30.17 1.18 22.83
C PHE A 22 -29.32 2.46 22.90
N ASP A 23 -28.53 2.60 23.96
CA ASP A 23 -27.31 3.40 23.88
C ASP A 23 -26.37 2.64 22.95
N GLU A 24 -26.37 3.04 21.68
CA GLU A 24 -25.39 2.57 20.71
C GLU A 24 -24.05 3.25 21.02
N PRO A 25 -23.01 2.51 21.43
CA PRO A 25 -21.70 3.12 21.54
C PRO A 25 -21.31 3.54 20.13
N GLN A 26 -21.15 4.84 19.91
CA GLN A 26 -20.54 5.38 18.70
C GLN A 26 -19.14 4.75 18.57
N GLY A 27 -19.08 3.64 17.83
CA GLY A 27 -17.83 3.07 17.39
C GLY A 27 -17.15 4.13 16.55
N SER A 28 -16.10 4.74 17.12
CA SER A 28 -15.13 5.51 16.33
C SER A 28 -14.77 4.65 15.13
N LEU A 29 -15.02 5.18 13.92
CA LEU A 29 -14.54 4.56 12.68
C LEU A 29 -13.08 4.14 12.91
N PRO A 30 -12.67 2.92 12.55
CA PRO A 30 -11.29 2.51 12.71
C PRO A 30 -10.43 3.55 12.00
N HIS A 31 -9.60 4.26 12.78
CA HIS A 31 -8.69 5.24 12.21
C HIS A 31 -7.86 4.51 11.15
N ALA A 32 -7.90 5.04 9.93
CA ALA A 32 -7.09 4.52 8.83
C ALA A 32 -5.63 4.42 9.31
N PRO A 33 -4.90 3.35 8.95
CA PRO A 33 -3.55 3.14 9.46
C PRO A 33 -2.63 4.29 9.02
N VAL A 34 -2.02 4.97 9.98
CA VAL A 34 -1.14 6.13 9.75
C VAL A 34 0.33 5.73 9.84
N ALA A 35 1.17 6.22 8.92
CA ALA A 35 2.62 6.05 8.97
C ALA A 35 3.28 6.96 10.02
N ILE A 36 4.33 6.47 10.68
CA ILE A 36 5.16 7.19 11.65
C ILE A 36 6.58 7.38 11.07
N LEU A 37 6.66 8.07 9.94
CA LEU A 37 7.92 8.40 9.27
C LEU A 37 8.20 9.91 9.41
N PRO A 38 8.87 10.37 10.48
CA PRO A 38 9.09 11.80 10.74
C PRO A 38 9.95 12.49 9.67
N GLN A 39 10.73 11.72 8.92
CA GLN A 39 11.61 12.22 7.87
C GLN A 39 10.95 12.26 6.48
N ALA A 40 9.70 11.79 6.37
CA ALA A 40 9.03 11.64 5.08
C ALA A 40 8.67 12.99 4.45
N GLU A 41 8.83 13.08 3.13
CA GLU A 41 8.36 14.21 2.33
C GLU A 41 6.84 14.24 2.31
N THR A 42 6.27 15.42 2.54
CA THR A 42 4.82 15.63 2.58
C THR A 42 4.29 16.15 1.25
N ASN A 43 5.15 16.71 0.40
CA ASN A 43 4.77 17.16 -0.94
C ASN A 43 4.49 15.97 -1.87
N ARG A 44 3.23 15.86 -2.28
CA ARG A 44 2.72 14.80 -3.18
C ARG A 44 3.56 14.60 -4.44
N GLU A 45 3.91 15.67 -5.15
CA GLU A 45 4.60 15.58 -6.44
C GLU A 45 6.01 15.00 -6.28
N LYS A 46 6.73 15.44 -5.23
CA LYS A 46 8.04 14.91 -4.89
C LYS A 46 7.98 13.43 -4.50
N VAL A 47 6.97 13.03 -3.72
CA VAL A 47 6.76 11.61 -3.36
C VAL A 47 6.46 10.78 -4.61
N VAL A 48 5.54 11.23 -5.47
CA VAL A 48 5.18 10.53 -6.71
C VAL A 48 6.41 10.38 -7.61
N SER A 49 7.23 11.43 -7.72
CA SER A 49 8.48 11.40 -8.48
C SER A 49 9.48 10.38 -7.90
N GLY A 50 9.76 10.44 -6.59
CA GLY A 50 10.75 9.56 -5.96
C GLY A 50 10.32 8.09 -5.85
N LEU A 51 9.03 7.78 -5.89
CA LEU A 51 8.50 6.41 -5.94
C LEU A 51 8.05 5.97 -7.34
N SER A 52 8.38 6.73 -8.38
CA SER A 52 7.98 6.41 -9.77
C SER A 52 8.39 4.99 -10.19
N ALA A 53 9.59 4.56 -9.83
CA ALA A 53 10.11 3.22 -10.08
C ALA A 53 9.31 2.10 -9.38
N LEU A 54 8.66 2.39 -8.25
CA LEU A 54 7.84 1.45 -7.48
C LEU A 54 6.34 1.55 -7.81
N SER A 55 5.95 2.46 -8.70
CA SER A 55 4.54 2.67 -9.05
C SER A 55 3.87 1.48 -9.73
N PHE A 56 4.66 0.52 -10.27
CA PHE A 56 4.12 -0.74 -10.83
C PHE A 56 3.44 -1.62 -9.77
N LEU A 57 3.76 -1.43 -8.49
CA LEU A 57 3.16 -2.16 -7.37
C LEU A 57 1.67 -1.88 -7.23
N VAL A 58 1.19 -0.71 -7.68
CA VAL A 58 -0.20 -0.29 -7.45
C VAL A 58 -1.20 -1.27 -8.05
N GLY A 59 -2.15 -1.70 -7.23
CA GLY A 59 -3.22 -2.62 -7.58
C GLY A 59 -3.30 -3.83 -6.64
N ASP A 60 -4.11 -4.79 -7.04
CA ASP A 60 -4.35 -6.02 -6.30
C ASP A 60 -3.42 -7.14 -6.74
N TRP A 61 -2.94 -7.91 -5.78
CA TRP A 61 -2.05 -9.04 -5.97
C TRP A 61 -2.49 -10.22 -5.12
N LYS A 62 -2.19 -11.42 -5.60
CA LYS A 62 -2.35 -12.68 -4.86
C LYS A 62 -1.11 -13.53 -5.03
N GLY A 63 -0.72 -14.21 -3.97
CA GLY A 63 0.51 -14.98 -3.96
C GLY A 63 0.56 -16.02 -2.86
N VAL A 64 1.64 -16.79 -2.90
CA VAL A 64 1.97 -17.77 -1.88
C VAL A 64 3.31 -17.37 -1.28
N ALA A 65 3.34 -17.26 0.04
CA ALA A 65 4.53 -17.04 0.81
C ALA A 65 5.17 -18.37 1.17
N GLN A 66 6.48 -18.48 0.99
CA GLN A 66 7.25 -19.69 1.25
C GLN A 66 8.46 -19.37 2.14
N PRO A 67 8.58 -20.00 3.32
CA PRO A 67 9.79 -19.91 4.15
C PRO A 67 11.03 -20.42 3.41
N LYS A 68 10.89 -21.51 2.65
CA LYS A 68 11.96 -22.12 1.85
C LYS A 68 11.56 -22.11 0.37
N ARG A 69 12.46 -21.63 -0.50
CA ARG A 69 12.24 -21.57 -1.95
C ARG A 69 11.81 -22.93 -2.48
N GLY A 70 10.70 -22.97 -3.23
CA GLY A 70 10.25 -24.19 -3.89
C GLY A 70 9.72 -25.27 -2.93
N SER A 71 9.44 -24.92 -1.67
CA SER A 71 8.82 -25.82 -0.69
C SER A 71 7.50 -25.25 -0.21
N ASN A 72 6.50 -26.13 -0.07
CA ASN A 72 5.20 -25.78 0.51
C ASN A 72 5.16 -25.99 2.03
N SER A 73 6.23 -26.49 2.64
CA SER A 73 6.29 -26.66 4.09
C SER A 73 6.26 -25.29 4.78
N GLY A 74 5.23 -25.05 5.59
CA GLY A 74 5.00 -23.76 6.24
C GLY A 74 4.60 -22.63 5.30
N ALA A 75 4.21 -22.93 4.06
CA ALA A 75 3.73 -21.93 3.11
C ALA A 75 2.30 -21.48 3.43
N TRP A 76 1.98 -20.22 3.13
CA TRP A 76 0.63 -19.66 3.30
C TRP A 76 0.26 -18.76 2.13
N SER A 77 -1.04 -18.51 1.97
CA SER A 77 -1.53 -17.61 0.91
C SER A 77 -1.62 -16.18 1.43
N GLU A 78 -1.29 -15.21 0.58
CA GLU A 78 -1.43 -13.78 0.85
C GLU A 78 -2.08 -13.09 -0.34
N LYS A 79 -2.92 -12.11 -0.06
CA LYS A 79 -3.26 -11.04 -1.00
C LYS A 79 -2.50 -9.79 -0.58
N ALA A 80 -2.22 -8.92 -1.54
CA ALA A 80 -1.70 -7.59 -1.27
C ALA A 80 -2.47 -6.56 -2.10
N ASN A 81 -3.02 -5.55 -1.43
CA ASN A 81 -3.58 -4.37 -2.08
C ASN A 81 -2.59 -3.22 -1.91
N ILE A 82 -2.17 -2.59 -3.01
CA ILE A 82 -1.25 -1.46 -2.98
C ILE A 82 -1.95 -0.24 -3.58
N VAL A 83 -2.03 0.83 -2.81
CA VAL A 83 -2.71 2.07 -3.19
C VAL A 83 -1.87 3.29 -2.86
N TRP A 84 -2.06 4.36 -3.63
CA TRP A 84 -1.59 5.68 -3.24
C TRP A 84 -2.46 6.27 -2.15
N ARG A 85 -1.83 6.87 -1.14
CA ARG A 85 -2.48 7.66 -0.10
C ARG A 85 -1.89 9.07 -0.07
N PHE A 86 -2.77 10.06 -0.10
CA PHE A 86 -2.44 11.49 -0.12
C PHE A 86 -3.23 12.30 0.93
N ASP A 87 -4.13 11.63 1.65
CA ASP A 87 -5.08 12.18 2.61
C ASP A 87 -4.47 12.38 4.01
N GLU A 88 -3.33 11.74 4.27
CA GLU A 88 -2.63 11.83 5.56
C GLU A 88 -1.46 12.82 5.49
N LYS A 89 -0.89 13.16 6.66
CA LYS A 89 0.27 14.06 6.79
C LYS A 89 1.46 13.66 5.89
N ILE A 90 1.48 12.43 5.38
CA ILE A 90 2.54 11.88 4.53
C ILE A 90 1.90 11.27 3.28
N ALA A 91 2.31 11.73 2.10
CA ALA A 91 2.00 11.05 0.85
C ALA A 91 2.82 9.75 0.73
N CYS A 92 2.18 8.64 0.38
CA CYS A 92 2.85 7.33 0.34
C CYS A 92 2.13 6.31 -0.57
N LEU A 93 2.81 5.20 -0.87
CA LEU A 93 2.16 3.96 -1.26
C LEU A 93 1.90 3.12 -0.02
N LEU A 94 0.64 2.78 0.25
CA LEU A 94 0.26 1.81 1.28
C LEU A 94 0.10 0.45 0.62
N LEU A 95 0.91 -0.52 1.04
CA LEU A 95 0.68 -1.93 0.82
C LEU A 95 -0.02 -2.51 2.04
N GLN A 96 -1.13 -3.20 1.84
CA GLN A 96 -1.83 -3.95 2.87
C GLN A 96 -1.92 -5.42 2.49
N PHE A 97 -1.49 -6.31 3.38
CA PHE A 97 -1.60 -7.76 3.22
C PHE A 97 -2.91 -8.29 3.83
N GLU A 98 -3.42 -9.38 3.26
CA GLU A 98 -4.58 -10.13 3.75
C GLU A 98 -4.32 -11.64 3.54
N PRO A 99 -4.23 -12.46 4.61
CA PRO A 99 -4.52 -12.10 6.01
C PRO A 99 -3.43 -11.28 6.70
N GLY A 100 -2.21 -11.18 6.15
CA GLY A 100 -1.09 -10.50 6.80
C GLY A 100 -0.44 -11.32 7.92
N GLU A 101 -0.17 -12.59 7.66
CA GLU A 101 0.30 -13.60 8.62
C GLU A 101 1.59 -13.18 9.37
N LYS A 102 2.54 -12.60 8.63
CA LYS A 102 3.85 -12.16 9.14
C LYS A 102 4.09 -10.66 8.97
N SER A 103 3.35 -10.01 8.11
CA SER A 103 3.42 -8.57 7.86
C SER A 103 2.05 -8.10 7.47
N THR A 104 1.57 -7.03 8.08
CA THR A 104 0.19 -6.54 7.86
C THR A 104 0.16 -5.42 6.84
N ARG A 105 1.15 -4.52 6.89
CA ARG A 105 1.24 -3.38 5.97
C ARG A 105 2.67 -2.86 5.83
N ILE A 106 2.90 -2.19 4.70
CA ILE A 106 4.14 -1.47 4.41
C ILE A 106 3.76 -0.11 3.84
N PHE A 107 4.27 0.96 4.45
CA PHE A 107 4.20 2.29 3.85
C PHE A 107 5.48 2.55 3.09
N PHE A 108 5.41 2.89 1.80
CA PHE A 108 6.54 3.39 1.03
C PHE A 108 6.41 4.90 0.90
N ALA A 109 7.41 5.62 1.39
CA ALA A 109 7.52 7.07 1.29
C ALA A 109 8.90 7.44 0.73
N VAL A 110 9.22 8.73 0.67
CA VAL A 110 10.57 9.21 0.38
C VAL A 110 11.03 10.16 1.46
N THR A 111 12.33 10.20 1.72
CA THR A 111 12.89 11.18 2.65
C THR A 111 12.81 12.59 2.07
N SER A 112 12.45 13.57 2.90
CA SER A 112 12.43 14.99 2.54
C SER A 112 13.82 15.54 2.18
N GLN A 113 14.87 15.01 2.80
CA GLN A 113 16.25 15.47 2.60
C GLN A 113 16.89 14.97 1.32
N THR A 114 16.68 13.68 0.98
CA THR A 114 17.42 13.04 -0.13
C THR A 114 16.53 12.58 -1.27
N GLY A 115 15.20 12.57 -1.09
CA GLY A 115 14.25 11.99 -2.05
C GLY A 115 14.35 10.46 -2.16
N ARG A 116 15.21 9.81 -1.37
CA ARG A 116 15.38 8.35 -1.40
C ARG A 116 14.16 7.64 -0.81
N PRO A 117 13.73 6.51 -1.41
CA PRO A 117 12.68 5.68 -0.85
C PRO A 117 13.02 5.15 0.54
N ILE A 118 12.03 5.22 1.42
CA ILE A 118 12.03 4.64 2.76
C ILE A 118 10.74 3.86 2.95
N ILE A 119 10.78 2.85 3.81
CA ILE A 119 9.59 2.12 4.18
C ILE A 119 9.39 2.04 5.69
N GLU A 120 8.14 1.94 6.08
CA GLU A 120 7.73 1.53 7.43
C GLU A 120 7.01 0.19 7.34
N LEU A 121 7.64 -0.85 7.90
CA LEU A 121 7.16 -2.22 7.91
C LEU A 121 6.44 -2.51 9.24
N HIS A 122 5.20 -3.01 9.13
CA HIS A 122 4.38 -3.42 10.28
C HIS A 122 4.26 -4.95 10.32
N GLN A 123 4.67 -5.54 11.43
CA GLN A 123 4.58 -6.99 11.68
C GLN A 123 3.80 -7.23 12.97
N PRO A 124 2.85 -8.19 13.04
CA PRO A 124 2.04 -8.39 14.24
C PRO A 124 2.85 -8.72 15.50
N GLN A 125 3.95 -9.45 15.34
CA GLN A 125 4.76 -9.96 16.45
C GLN A 125 6.04 -9.14 16.72
N LYS A 126 6.29 -8.08 15.94
CA LYS A 126 7.48 -7.22 16.08
C LYS A 126 7.06 -5.75 16.15
N ALA A 127 7.96 -4.89 16.61
CA ALA A 127 7.75 -3.45 16.55
C ALA A 127 7.62 -2.98 15.08
N VAL A 128 7.07 -1.78 14.90
CA VAL A 128 7.11 -1.06 13.62
C VAL A 128 8.56 -0.72 13.31
N ILE A 129 9.04 -1.07 12.11
CA ILE A 129 10.45 -0.93 11.74
C ILE A 129 10.57 -0.06 10.48
N ALA A 130 11.41 0.97 10.57
CA ALA A 130 11.78 1.78 9.41
C ALA A 130 12.98 1.15 8.68
N LEU A 131 12.91 1.08 7.34
CA LEU A 131 13.98 0.60 6.49
C LEU A 131 14.27 1.62 5.39
N GLU A 132 15.54 1.75 5.04
CA GLU A 132 16.02 2.68 4.01
C GLU A 132 16.40 1.92 2.76
N MET A 133 16.07 2.47 1.58
CA MET A 133 16.50 1.87 0.34
C MET A 133 18.03 1.90 0.24
N LYS A 134 18.64 0.73 0.00
CA LYS A 134 20.03 0.61 -0.40
C LYS A 134 20.12 0.75 -1.90
N GLU A 135 21.09 1.52 -2.37
CA GLU A 135 21.45 1.50 -3.78
C GLU A 135 21.87 0.06 -4.14
N PRO A 136 21.47 -0.45 -5.32
CA PRO A 136 21.94 -1.75 -5.75
C PRO A 136 23.47 -1.69 -5.81
N GLU A 137 24.15 -2.48 -4.97
CA GLU A 137 25.59 -2.64 -5.08
C GLU A 137 25.90 -3.09 -6.52
N LYS A 138 26.87 -2.43 -7.17
CA LYS A 138 27.42 -2.96 -8.44
C LYS A 138 27.96 -4.35 -8.13
N SER A 139 27.24 -5.38 -8.55
CA SER A 139 27.57 -6.77 -8.26
C SER A 139 29.02 -7.06 -8.64
N PRO A 140 29.89 -7.51 -7.71
CA PRO A 140 31.12 -8.18 -8.08
C PRO A 140 30.72 -9.63 -8.42
N ALA A 141 30.40 -9.90 -9.68
CA ALA A 141 30.17 -11.27 -10.13
C ALA A 141 31.50 -11.98 -10.40
N PRO A 142 31.74 -13.16 -9.82
CA PRO A 142 32.42 -14.24 -10.53
C PRO A 142 31.40 -15.34 -10.86
N ASP A 143 31.44 -15.78 -12.12
CA ASP A 143 30.88 -17.06 -12.61
C ASP A 143 29.35 -17.21 -12.72
N SER A 144 28.68 -16.25 -13.35
CA SER A 144 27.55 -16.64 -14.21
C SER A 144 27.47 -15.77 -15.47
N ILE A 145 27.20 -16.46 -16.57
CA ILE A 145 27.16 -16.00 -17.96
C ILE A 145 26.73 -14.53 -18.08
N ALA A 146 27.63 -13.74 -18.67
CA ALA A 146 27.41 -12.34 -19.00
C ALA A 146 26.22 -12.21 -19.98
N LEU A 147 25.02 -12.01 -19.42
CA LEU A 147 23.99 -11.26 -20.10
C LEU A 147 24.33 -9.79 -19.88
N THR A 148 24.56 -9.08 -20.98
CA THR A 148 24.72 -7.63 -21.02
C THR A 148 23.44 -6.98 -20.52
N ASP A 149 23.26 -6.92 -19.20
CA ASP A 149 21.94 -6.65 -18.64
C ASP A 149 21.85 -5.20 -18.15
N LYS A 150 20.99 -4.44 -18.82
CA LYS A 150 20.54 -3.11 -18.38
C LYS A 150 19.61 -3.22 -17.13
N SER A 151 19.54 -4.39 -16.48
CA SER A 151 18.56 -4.78 -15.44
C SER A 151 18.86 -4.34 -14.01
N ALA A 152 19.72 -3.34 -13.82
CA ALA A 152 19.97 -2.76 -12.49
C ALA A 152 18.72 -2.11 -11.85
N GLN A 153 17.53 -2.12 -12.49
CA GLN A 153 16.33 -1.39 -12.05
C GLN A 153 15.09 -2.26 -11.77
N ASP A 154 15.16 -3.59 -11.78
CA ASP A 154 14.00 -4.44 -11.48
C ASP A 154 14.00 -5.03 -10.06
N HIS A 155 14.89 -4.56 -9.18
CA HIS A 155 14.91 -4.94 -7.78
C HIS A 155 15.22 -3.75 -6.87
N TRP A 156 14.51 -3.67 -5.73
CA TRP A 156 14.65 -2.62 -4.72
C TRP A 156 14.87 -3.27 -3.37
N VAL A 157 15.97 -2.94 -2.72
CA VAL A 157 16.37 -3.50 -1.42
C VAL A 157 16.23 -2.41 -0.37
N PHE A 158 15.53 -2.73 0.72
CA PHE A 158 15.36 -1.87 1.89
C PHE A 158 15.98 -2.57 3.09
N GLU A 159 16.76 -1.85 3.88
CA GLU A 159 17.41 -2.39 5.08
C GLU A 159 17.17 -1.50 6.29
N SER A 160 16.96 -2.12 7.45
CA SER A 160 16.92 -1.40 8.72
C SER A 160 18.31 -0.82 9.05
N VAL A 161 18.34 0.33 9.72
CA VAL A 161 19.58 0.90 10.23
C VAL A 161 20.26 -0.08 11.18
N SER A 162 21.57 -0.26 11.02
CA SER A 162 22.37 -1.12 11.88
C SER A 162 22.51 -0.51 13.27
N LYS A 163 22.15 -1.27 14.31
CA LYS A 163 22.35 -0.89 15.71
C LYS A 163 23.05 -2.02 16.47
N PRO A 164 24.03 -1.72 17.32
CA PRO A 164 24.73 -2.74 18.10
C PRO A 164 23.75 -3.59 18.92
N GLY A 165 23.84 -4.91 18.80
CA GLY A 165 23.01 -5.85 19.56
C GLY A 165 21.56 -6.02 19.07
N GLU A 166 21.15 -5.35 18.00
CA GLU A 166 19.81 -5.50 17.41
C GLU A 166 19.86 -6.29 16.09
N PRO A 167 18.86 -7.15 15.81
CA PRO A 167 18.75 -7.81 14.52
C PRO A 167 18.48 -6.78 13.42
N ARG A 168 18.97 -7.07 12.21
CA ARG A 168 18.68 -6.26 11.01
C ARG A 168 17.62 -6.94 10.16
N LEU A 169 16.72 -6.16 9.59
CA LEU A 169 15.77 -6.61 8.60
C LEU A 169 16.15 -6.12 7.20
N ARG A 170 15.91 -6.98 6.21
CA ARG A 170 15.99 -6.63 4.80
C ARG A 170 14.69 -7.03 4.12
N PHE A 171 14.14 -6.10 3.35
CA PHE A 171 12.98 -6.31 2.49
C PHE A 171 13.37 -6.03 1.05
N THR A 172 13.14 -7.00 0.17
CA THR A 172 13.46 -6.87 -1.27
C THR A 172 12.20 -7.02 -2.10
N VAL A 173 11.92 -6.03 -2.93
CA VAL A 173 10.92 -6.10 -4.00
C VAL A 173 11.64 -6.41 -5.29
N ARG A 174 11.24 -7.46 -6.01
CA ARG A 174 11.76 -7.75 -7.35
C ARG A 174 10.61 -7.84 -8.34
N LYS A 175 10.65 -7.02 -9.37
CA LYS A 175 9.77 -7.13 -10.54
C LYS A 175 10.29 -8.28 -11.41
N ILE A 176 9.42 -9.24 -11.72
CA ILE A 176 9.75 -10.29 -12.72
C ILE A 176 9.21 -9.84 -14.09
N ASN A 177 7.98 -9.34 -14.11
CA ASN A 177 7.33 -8.67 -15.23
C ASN A 177 6.13 -7.86 -14.70
N ASP A 178 5.31 -7.28 -15.59
CA ASP A 178 4.16 -6.45 -15.17
C ASP A 178 3.06 -7.22 -14.42
N LEU A 179 3.05 -8.56 -14.51
CA LEU A 179 2.06 -9.43 -13.87
C LEU A 179 2.60 -10.23 -12.69
N ARG A 180 3.93 -10.22 -12.48
CA ARG A 180 4.61 -11.06 -11.48
C ARG A 180 5.71 -10.29 -10.76
N LEU A 181 5.75 -10.44 -9.45
CA LEU A 181 6.82 -9.91 -8.60
C LEU A 181 7.11 -10.87 -7.45
N THR A 182 8.24 -10.67 -6.77
CA THR A 182 8.51 -11.30 -5.49
C THR A 182 8.79 -10.26 -4.40
N MET A 183 8.34 -10.56 -3.20
CA MET A 183 8.63 -9.81 -1.98
C MET A 183 9.38 -10.72 -1.01
N LEU A 184 10.67 -10.47 -0.80
CA LEU A 184 11.55 -11.28 0.03
C LEU A 184 11.83 -10.56 1.36
N PHE A 185 11.62 -11.28 2.46
CA PHE A 185 11.90 -10.81 3.82
C PHE A 185 13.05 -11.63 4.40
N GLU A 186 14.07 -10.93 4.89
CA GLU A 186 15.27 -11.52 5.46
C GLU A 186 15.62 -10.85 6.78
N GLU A 187 16.29 -11.59 7.64
CA GLU A 187 16.74 -11.12 8.94
C GLU A 187 18.18 -11.55 9.18
N SER A 188 18.96 -10.66 9.76
CA SER A 188 20.26 -10.96 10.30
C SER A 188 20.22 -10.83 11.82
N VAL A 189 20.78 -11.82 12.51
CA VAL A 189 20.78 -11.89 13.98
C VAL A 189 21.77 -10.92 14.64
N SER A 190 22.69 -10.34 13.85
CA SER A 190 23.60 -9.28 14.31
C SER A 190 24.02 -8.38 13.14
N PRO A 191 24.60 -7.19 13.40
CA PRO A 191 25.16 -6.33 12.36
C PRO A 191 26.20 -7.01 11.44
N GLU A 192 26.93 -8.01 11.94
CA GLU A 192 28.01 -8.71 11.23
C GLU A 192 27.52 -10.01 10.58
N ALA A 193 26.41 -10.57 11.05
CA ALA A 193 25.87 -11.80 10.51
C ALA A 193 25.25 -11.59 9.11
N ALA A 194 25.30 -12.64 8.29
CA ALA A 194 24.63 -12.67 7.00
C ALA A 194 23.11 -12.68 7.15
N PHE A 195 22.41 -12.02 6.23
CA PHE A 195 20.96 -12.08 6.13
C PHE A 195 20.50 -13.50 5.79
N ARG A 196 19.47 -13.96 6.50
CA ARG A 196 18.81 -15.24 6.28
C ARG A 196 17.36 -14.98 5.89
N ARG A 197 16.91 -15.62 4.82
CA ARG A 197 15.51 -15.63 4.42
C ARG A 197 14.61 -16.06 5.58
N GLN A 198 13.60 -15.25 5.84
CA GLN A 198 12.46 -15.63 6.67
C GLN A 198 11.35 -16.23 5.80
N TYR A 199 11.01 -15.53 4.72
CA TYR A 199 10.04 -15.99 3.71
C TYR A 199 10.11 -15.14 2.45
N GLU A 200 9.66 -15.69 1.33
CA GLU A 200 9.48 -14.97 0.07
C GLU A 200 8.06 -15.16 -0.42
N ILE A 201 7.42 -14.08 -0.86
CA ILE A 201 6.08 -14.11 -1.42
C ILE A 201 6.14 -13.93 -2.92
N GLY A 202 5.74 -14.96 -3.66
CA GLY A 202 5.58 -14.91 -5.11
C GLY A 202 4.20 -14.39 -5.47
N MET A 203 4.13 -13.17 -6.01
CA MET A 203 2.89 -12.43 -6.23
C MET A 203 2.52 -12.38 -7.71
N THR A 204 1.23 -12.46 -7.97
CA THR A 204 0.60 -12.33 -9.29
C THR A 204 -0.49 -11.28 -9.22
N ARG A 205 -0.55 -10.39 -10.21
CA ARG A 205 -1.61 -9.39 -10.28
C ARG A 205 -2.99 -10.06 -10.27
N ALA A 206 -3.89 -9.61 -9.41
CA ALA A 206 -5.24 -10.16 -9.30
C ALA A 206 -6.02 -9.90 -10.60
N GLY A 207 -6.84 -10.87 -11.00
CA GLY A 207 -7.58 -10.80 -12.27
C GLY A 207 -6.73 -11.00 -13.54
N ALA A 208 -5.40 -11.08 -13.44
CA ALA A 208 -4.57 -11.44 -14.58
C ALA A 208 -4.88 -12.87 -15.04
N ARG A 209 -5.52 -12.99 -16.20
CA ARG A 209 -5.40 -14.20 -17.03
C ARG A 209 -4.00 -14.17 -17.64
N LEU A 210 -3.33 -15.32 -17.67
CA LEU A 210 -2.05 -15.50 -18.37
C LEU A 210 -2.30 -15.37 -19.89
N ALA A 211 -2.48 -14.14 -20.35
CA ALA A 211 -2.60 -13.65 -21.73
C ALA A 211 -3.63 -12.51 -21.76
N ASN A 212 -3.14 -11.27 -21.82
CA ASN A 212 -3.43 -10.29 -22.87
C ASN A 212 -2.79 -8.97 -22.45
N GLY A 213 -1.68 -8.64 -23.10
CA GLY A 213 -1.10 -7.30 -23.03
C GLY A 213 -2.01 -6.31 -23.76
N ASN A 214 -2.21 -5.14 -23.18
CA ASN A 214 -2.15 -3.92 -23.96
C ASN A 214 -1.76 -2.73 -23.08
N THR A 215 -0.56 -2.23 -23.34
CA THR A 215 0.12 -1.11 -22.69
C THR A 215 0.02 0.07 -23.65
N GLY A 216 -0.63 1.17 -23.24
CA GLY A 216 -0.66 2.41 -24.01
C GLY A 216 -1.85 3.30 -23.71
N GLU A 217 -3.07 2.84 -24.00
CA GLU A 217 -4.28 3.68 -24.01
C GLU A 217 -4.89 3.93 -22.62
N ARG A 218 -4.68 3.02 -21.67
CA ARG A 218 -5.21 3.15 -20.30
C ARG A 218 -4.11 3.53 -19.33
N GLN A 219 -3.53 4.72 -19.48
CA GLN A 219 -2.57 5.24 -18.52
C GLN A 219 -3.31 5.97 -17.37
N CYS A 220 -2.90 5.71 -16.13
CA CYS A 220 -3.34 6.48 -14.98
C CYS A 220 -2.87 7.93 -15.11
N ILE A 221 -3.80 8.89 -15.19
CA ILE A 221 -3.48 10.31 -15.34
C ILE A 221 -2.76 10.87 -14.11
N VAL A 222 -2.95 10.29 -12.93
CA VAL A 222 -2.26 10.72 -11.71
C VAL A 222 -0.81 10.25 -11.68
N THR A 223 -0.56 8.95 -11.90
CA THR A 223 0.73 8.31 -11.57
C THR A 223 1.51 7.83 -12.79
N GLY A 224 0.85 7.70 -13.94
CA GLY A 224 1.46 7.15 -15.15
C GLY A 224 1.47 5.62 -15.22
N GLY A 225 0.97 4.91 -14.19
CA GLY A 225 0.80 3.45 -14.18
C GLY A 225 -0.39 2.98 -15.03
N LEU A 226 -0.76 1.70 -14.92
CA LEU A 226 -1.93 1.15 -15.60
C LEU A 226 -3.23 1.68 -14.97
N GLY A 227 -4.06 2.34 -15.78
CA GLY A 227 -5.39 2.80 -15.41
C GLY A 227 -6.41 1.66 -15.52
N THR A 228 -7.15 1.42 -14.45
CA THR A 228 -8.17 0.37 -14.35
C THR A 228 -9.56 0.93 -14.05
N ILE A 229 -9.64 2.17 -13.56
CA ILE A 229 -10.86 2.88 -13.20
C ILE A 229 -11.03 4.07 -14.15
N SER A 230 -12.23 4.28 -14.71
CA SER A 230 -12.54 5.44 -15.54
C SER A 230 -13.03 6.63 -14.68
N VAL A 231 -12.58 7.84 -15.01
CA VAL A 231 -13.08 9.10 -14.45
C VAL A 231 -13.42 10.07 -15.59
N ALA A 232 -14.36 10.99 -15.39
CA ALA A 232 -14.78 11.94 -16.42
C ALA A 232 -14.60 13.39 -15.98
N HIS A 233 -14.12 14.25 -16.89
CA HIS A 233 -14.06 15.70 -16.66
C HIS A 233 -14.10 16.45 -17.99
N ALA A 234 -14.87 17.55 -18.04
CA ALA A 234 -15.06 18.38 -19.24
C ALA A 234 -15.44 17.56 -20.50
N GLY A 235 -16.34 16.58 -20.33
CA GLY A 235 -16.82 15.72 -21.42
C GLY A 235 -15.80 14.71 -21.95
N LYS A 236 -14.64 14.56 -21.31
CA LYS A 236 -13.60 13.57 -21.67
C LYS A 236 -13.46 12.51 -20.60
N THR A 237 -13.23 11.27 -21.03
CA THR A 237 -12.93 10.12 -20.16
C THR A 237 -11.42 9.98 -19.98
N TYR A 238 -10.99 9.84 -18.73
CA TYR A 238 -9.63 9.55 -18.32
C TYR A 238 -9.59 8.27 -17.49
N TYR A 239 -8.39 7.75 -17.20
CA TYR A 239 -8.22 6.55 -16.40
C TYR A 239 -7.32 6.80 -15.20
N VAL A 240 -7.60 6.12 -14.09
CA VAL A 240 -6.81 6.11 -12.85
C VAL A 240 -6.59 4.68 -12.36
N CYS A 241 -5.54 4.44 -11.58
CA CYS A 241 -5.12 3.09 -11.19
C CYS A 241 -5.78 2.53 -9.92
N CYS A 242 -6.32 3.40 -9.06
CA CYS A 242 -6.96 3.02 -7.80
C CYS A 242 -7.87 4.14 -7.27
N GLU A 243 -8.66 3.84 -6.23
CA GLU A 243 -9.60 4.81 -5.63
C GLU A 243 -8.88 6.06 -5.09
N GLY A 244 -7.68 5.92 -4.52
CA GLY A 244 -6.89 7.09 -4.07
C GLY A 244 -6.54 8.05 -5.21
N CYS A 245 -6.30 7.54 -6.42
CA CYS A 245 -6.09 8.38 -7.59
C CYS A 245 -7.40 8.98 -8.12
N LYS A 246 -8.53 8.29 -7.97
CA LYS A 246 -9.87 8.82 -8.29
C LYS A 246 -10.21 9.99 -7.38
N GLN A 247 -10.06 9.82 -6.07
CA GLN A 247 -10.29 10.88 -5.08
C GLN A 247 -9.36 12.08 -5.33
N ALA A 248 -8.07 11.83 -5.60
CA ALA A 248 -7.12 12.89 -5.91
C ALA A 248 -7.47 13.68 -7.17
N PHE A 249 -8.06 13.01 -8.18
CA PHE A 249 -8.57 13.68 -9.38
C PHE A 249 -9.86 14.45 -9.09
N GLU A 250 -10.78 13.90 -8.31
CA GLU A 250 -12.04 14.56 -7.95
C GLU A 250 -11.79 15.82 -7.11
N ALA A 251 -10.77 15.82 -6.25
CA ALA A 251 -10.38 16.96 -5.42
C ALA A 251 -9.74 18.12 -6.21
N ASP A 252 -8.90 17.82 -7.20
CA ASP A 252 -8.31 18.82 -8.10
C ASP A 252 -8.17 18.26 -9.54
N PRO A 253 -9.26 18.32 -10.33
CA PRO A 253 -9.24 17.81 -11.70
C PRO A 253 -8.31 18.63 -12.60
N ALA A 254 -8.31 19.96 -12.46
CA ALA A 254 -7.56 20.86 -13.33
C ALA A 254 -6.05 20.72 -13.11
N GLY A 255 -5.59 20.69 -11.85
CA GLY A 255 -4.19 20.49 -11.50
C GLY A 255 -3.69 19.09 -11.88
N THR A 256 -4.50 18.05 -11.65
CA THR A 256 -4.16 16.68 -12.09
C THR A 256 -3.97 16.60 -13.61
N LEU A 257 -4.83 17.26 -14.39
CA LEU A 257 -4.72 17.29 -15.85
C LEU A 257 -3.55 18.15 -16.34
N ALA A 258 -3.20 19.22 -15.64
CA ALA A 258 -2.01 20.02 -15.94
C ALA A 258 -0.74 19.19 -15.73
N ALA A 259 -0.58 18.55 -14.56
CA ALA A 259 0.54 17.67 -14.27
C ALA A 259 0.65 16.50 -15.25
N TYR A 260 -0.48 15.92 -15.64
CA TYR A 260 -0.52 14.87 -16.66
C TYR A 260 0.03 15.34 -18.00
N ARG A 261 -0.38 16.53 -18.48
CA ARG A 261 0.13 17.12 -19.73
C ARG A 261 1.62 17.40 -19.67
N GLU A 262 2.13 17.90 -18.54
CA GLU A 262 3.57 18.13 -18.37
C GLU A 262 4.36 16.82 -18.41
N ARG A 263 3.88 15.74 -17.77
CA ARG A 263 4.50 14.42 -17.85
C ARG A 263 4.53 13.86 -19.28
N LEU A 264 3.49 14.12 -20.08
CA LEU A 264 3.46 13.71 -21.49
C LEU A 264 4.51 14.47 -22.33
N LYS A 265 4.72 15.76 -22.06
CA LYS A 265 5.76 16.56 -22.73
C LYS A 265 7.17 16.05 -22.40
N GLN A 266 7.43 15.71 -21.15
CA GLN A 266 8.71 15.15 -20.70
C GLN A 266 9.04 13.76 -21.27
N LYS A 267 8.03 13.06 -21.82
CA LYS A 267 8.17 11.71 -22.38
C LYS A 267 8.24 11.69 -23.91
N SER A 268 8.00 12.83 -24.59
CA SER A 268 8.30 12.96 -26.02
C SER A 268 9.77 13.30 -26.20
N PRO A 269 10.49 12.62 -27.11
CA PRO A 269 11.91 12.90 -27.40
C PRO A 269 12.13 14.32 -27.95
#